data_AF-Q47JG6-F1
#
_entry.id   AF-Q47JG6-F1
#
_cell.length_a   1.000
_cell.length_b   1.000
_cell.length_c   1.000
_cell.angle_alpha   90.00
_cell.angle_beta   90.00
_cell.angle_gamma   90.00
#
_symmetry.space_group_name_H-M   'P 1'
#
loop_
_entity.id
_entity.type
_entity.pdbx_description
1 polymer ?
#
loop_
_entity_poly.entity_id
_entity_poly.type
_entity_poly.pdbx_seq_one_letter_code
_entity_poly.pdbx_strand_id
1 'polypeptide(L)'
;MRIFVLALAWLALSAQAAEPVLRPSARLLFKQPEMLRAGQCVRYEEGGAGFIVTDPIFYLKGEVITAEVQSRHLAKCPVVAGKNIEQYSRDEFNRHAIAYPCVAQDVAERDEQIGVVRVRVSDWETPHAKKAENAGRLYRGMFLDRKLEKGMEIELEADLLGVCEQ
;
A
#
# COMPACT_ATOMS: atom_id res chain seq x y z
N MET A 1 18.64 -54.66 9.78
CA MET A 1 18.48 -53.55 10.75
C MET A 1 19.45 -52.37 10.53
N ARG A 2 19.93 -52.11 9.28
CA ARG A 2 20.84 -50.98 8.97
C ARG A 2 20.35 -50.08 7.82
N ILE A 3 19.38 -50.53 7.02
CA ILE A 3 18.90 -49.80 5.83
C ILE A 3 17.77 -48.82 6.19
N PHE A 4 17.00 -49.09 7.26
CA PHE A 4 15.92 -48.20 7.70
C PHE A 4 16.41 -46.90 8.35
N VAL A 5 17.66 -46.84 8.81
CA VAL A 5 18.21 -45.63 9.44
C VAL A 5 18.61 -44.57 8.40
N LEU A 6 18.92 -44.98 7.16
CA LEU A 6 19.32 -44.08 6.08
C LEU A 6 18.13 -43.35 5.43
N ALA A 7 16.92 -43.91 5.49
CA ALA A 7 15.73 -43.30 4.87
C ALA A 7 15.17 -42.12 5.67
N LEU A 8 15.34 -42.10 7.00
CA LEU A 8 14.89 -40.98 7.84
C LEU A 8 15.78 -39.74 7.75
N ALA A 9 17.04 -39.88 7.31
CA ALA A 9 17.94 -38.74 7.17
C ALA A 9 17.61 -37.82 5.98
N TRP A 10 16.85 -38.32 4.99
CA TRP A 10 16.49 -37.53 3.79
C TRP A 10 15.21 -36.71 3.91
N LEU A 11 14.38 -36.96 4.92
CA LEU A 11 13.16 -36.16 5.18
C LEU A 11 13.46 -34.87 5.97
N ALA A 12 14.71 -34.63 6.35
CA ALA A 12 15.15 -33.41 7.02
C ALA A 12 15.65 -32.31 6.05
N LEU A 13 15.33 -32.41 4.75
CA LEU A 13 15.31 -31.23 3.86
C LEU A 13 14.15 -30.34 4.32
N SER A 14 14.45 -29.62 5.39
CA SER A 14 13.67 -28.53 5.92
C SER A 14 13.33 -27.65 4.73
N ALA A 15 12.05 -27.64 4.36
CA ALA A 15 11.51 -26.57 3.54
C ALA A 15 11.81 -25.28 4.31
N GLN A 16 12.91 -24.61 3.95
CA GLN A 16 13.20 -23.27 4.41
C GLN A 16 12.11 -22.43 3.74
N ALA A 17 10.96 -22.30 4.40
CA ALA A 17 10.05 -21.22 4.12
C ALA A 17 10.87 -19.96 4.36
N ALA A 18 11.35 -19.36 3.27
CA ALA A 18 12.07 -18.10 3.33
C ALA A 18 11.19 -17.16 4.15
N GLU A 19 11.72 -16.60 5.23
CA GLU A 19 10.94 -15.68 6.05
C GLU A 19 10.46 -14.54 5.14
N PRO A 20 9.15 -14.31 5.06
CA PRO A 20 8.60 -13.33 4.13
C PRO A 20 9.18 -11.96 4.46
N VAL A 21 9.66 -11.27 3.41
CA VAL A 21 10.39 -10.01 3.59
C VAL A 21 9.46 -8.98 4.24
N LEU A 22 9.90 -8.44 5.37
CA LEU A 22 9.13 -7.44 6.12
C LEU A 22 9.31 -6.04 5.50
N ARG A 23 8.24 -5.50 4.91
CA ARG A 23 8.21 -4.15 4.31
C ARG A 23 8.29 -3.03 5.35
N PRO A 24 8.69 -1.80 4.96
CA PRO A 24 8.64 -0.63 5.82
C PRO A 24 7.27 -0.41 6.49
N SER A 25 6.18 -0.57 5.75
CA SER A 25 4.81 -0.52 6.28
C SER A 25 4.59 -1.47 7.46
N ALA A 26 5.01 -2.73 7.34
CA ALA A 26 4.88 -3.72 8.41
C ALA A 26 5.76 -3.39 9.62
N ARG A 27 6.99 -2.89 9.39
CA ARG A 27 7.89 -2.46 10.48
C ARG A 27 7.30 -1.32 11.30
N LEU A 28 6.50 -0.44 10.69
CA LEU A 28 5.92 0.71 11.36
C LEU A 28 4.95 0.28 12.47
N LEU A 29 4.18 -0.78 12.27
CA LEU A 29 3.25 -1.31 13.28
C LEU A 29 3.98 -1.77 14.56
N PHE A 30 5.22 -2.22 14.44
CA PHE A 30 6.04 -2.60 15.61
C PHE A 30 6.76 -1.41 16.23
N LYS A 31 7.18 -0.42 15.42
CA LYS A 31 7.96 0.73 15.90
C LYS A 31 7.08 1.81 16.53
N GLN A 32 5.89 2.03 15.99
CA GLN A 32 4.98 3.11 16.39
C GLN A 32 3.53 2.60 16.49
N PRO A 33 3.26 1.59 17.34
CA PRO A 33 1.93 0.99 17.43
C PRO A 33 0.85 1.99 17.87
N GLU A 34 1.21 2.96 18.73
CA GLU A 34 0.26 3.96 19.23
C GLU A 34 -0.25 4.90 18.14
N MET A 35 0.53 5.17 17.08
CA MET A 35 0.10 6.01 15.95
C MET A 35 -1.02 5.35 15.13
N LEU A 36 -1.04 4.02 15.08
CA LEU A 36 -1.96 3.22 14.27
C LEU A 36 -2.94 2.43 15.13
N ARG A 37 -3.13 2.87 16.38
CA ARG A 37 -4.10 2.28 17.29
C ARG A 37 -5.52 2.63 16.81
N ALA A 38 -6.45 1.69 16.97
CA ALA A 38 -7.86 1.95 16.70
C ALA A 38 -8.35 3.21 17.45
N GLY A 39 -9.10 4.07 16.76
CA GLY A 39 -9.53 5.38 17.28
C GLY A 39 -8.58 6.53 16.98
N GLN A 40 -7.36 6.27 16.50
CA GLN A 40 -6.42 7.34 16.16
C GLN A 40 -6.80 8.03 14.86
N CYS A 41 -6.61 9.35 14.83
CA CYS A 41 -6.76 10.14 13.64
C CYS A 41 -5.50 10.01 12.77
N VAL A 42 -5.69 9.58 11.53
CA VAL A 42 -4.64 9.47 10.53
C VAL A 42 -4.99 10.22 9.27
N ARG A 43 -3.94 10.58 8.52
CA ARG A 43 -4.02 11.34 7.29
C ARG A 43 -3.10 10.74 6.24
N TYR A 44 -3.66 10.50 5.06
CA TYR A 44 -2.94 10.21 3.83
C TYR A 44 -2.79 11.48 3.02
N GLU A 45 -1.59 11.76 2.50
CA GLU A 45 -1.29 12.97 1.74
C GLU A 45 -0.70 12.66 0.37
N GLU A 46 -1.08 13.46 -0.62
CA GLU A 46 -0.56 13.42 -1.99
C GLU A 46 -0.17 14.82 -2.44
N GLY A 47 0.86 14.91 -3.29
CA GLY A 47 1.40 16.19 -3.75
C GLY A 47 2.52 16.72 -2.84
N GLY A 48 2.82 18.02 -2.93
CA GLY A 48 3.82 18.68 -2.08
C GLY A 48 5.30 18.30 -2.32
N ALA A 49 5.59 17.31 -3.17
CA ALA A 49 6.96 16.83 -3.44
C ALA A 49 7.78 17.69 -4.44
N GLY A 50 7.28 18.87 -4.82
CA GLY A 50 8.00 19.81 -5.68
C GLY A 50 9.05 20.63 -4.90
N PHE A 51 10.12 21.04 -5.57
CA PHE A 51 11.14 21.96 -5.01
C PHE A 51 10.58 23.35 -4.62
N ILE A 52 9.34 23.66 -5.01
CA ILE A 52 8.65 24.92 -4.76
C ILE A 52 7.45 24.61 -3.85
N VAL A 53 7.36 25.31 -2.72
CA VAL A 53 6.35 25.16 -1.63
C VAL A 53 4.90 25.48 -2.07
N THR A 54 4.62 25.57 -3.37
CA THR A 54 3.34 26.05 -3.90
C THR A 54 2.41 24.94 -4.39
N ASP A 55 2.88 23.70 -4.51
CA ASP A 55 2.00 22.63 -4.97
C ASP A 55 1.03 22.24 -3.83
N PRO A 56 -0.29 22.27 -4.08
CA PRO A 56 -1.27 21.97 -3.05
C PRO A 56 -1.10 20.53 -2.55
N ILE A 57 -1.14 20.37 -1.23
CA ILE A 57 -1.18 19.07 -0.56
C ILE A 57 -2.64 18.62 -0.52
N PHE A 58 -2.93 17.55 -1.25
CA PHE A 58 -4.23 16.88 -1.21
C PHE A 58 -4.22 15.79 -0.15
N TYR A 59 -5.40 15.44 0.35
CA TYR A 59 -5.46 14.57 1.51
C TYR A 59 -6.70 13.73 1.62
N LEU A 60 -6.57 12.68 2.41
CA LEU A 60 -7.65 11.91 2.98
C LEU A 60 -7.41 11.75 4.48
N LYS A 61 -8.39 12.12 5.29
CA LYS A 61 -8.36 12.04 6.75
C LYS A 61 -9.38 11.01 7.23
N GLY A 62 -9.05 10.30 8.29
CA GLY A 62 -9.94 9.29 8.85
C GLY A 62 -9.49 8.79 10.22
N GLU A 63 -10.26 7.83 10.72
CA GLU A 63 -10.00 7.14 11.98
C GLU A 63 -9.53 5.72 11.69
N VAL A 64 -8.50 5.27 12.40
CA VAL A 64 -8.04 3.88 12.31
C VAL A 64 -9.08 2.96 12.93
N ILE A 65 -9.47 1.92 12.19
CA ILE A 65 -10.37 0.86 12.64
C ILE A 65 -9.57 -0.35 13.08
N THR A 66 -8.65 -0.80 12.23
CA THR A 66 -7.72 -1.90 12.49
C THR A 66 -6.37 -1.61 11.85
N ALA A 67 -5.31 -2.17 12.43
CA ALA A 67 -3.99 -2.21 11.83
C ALA A 67 -3.41 -3.61 12.06
N GLU A 68 -2.93 -4.26 10.99
CA GLU A 68 -2.40 -5.61 11.05
C GLU A 68 -1.25 -5.84 10.07
N VAL A 69 -0.41 -6.84 10.37
CA VAL A 69 0.59 -7.34 9.43
C VAL A 69 -0.01 -8.53 8.70
N GLN A 70 -0.05 -8.45 7.37
CA GLN A 70 -0.54 -9.53 6.51
C GLN A 70 0.54 -9.95 5.51
N SER A 71 0.58 -11.25 5.17
CA SER A 71 1.35 -11.72 4.02
C SER A 71 0.58 -11.42 2.74
N ARG A 72 1.22 -10.74 1.79
CA ARG A 72 0.67 -10.45 0.47
C ARG A 72 1.63 -10.96 -0.61
N HIS A 73 1.07 -11.67 -1.58
CA HIS A 73 1.78 -12.04 -2.80
C HIS A 73 1.95 -10.82 -3.71
N LEU A 74 3.20 -10.45 -3.98
CA LEU A 74 3.54 -9.33 -4.85
C LEU A 74 3.71 -9.82 -6.29
N ALA A 75 2.62 -9.73 -7.05
CA ALA A 75 2.60 -10.03 -8.48
C ALA A 75 3.30 -8.94 -9.31
N LYS A 76 3.44 -9.16 -10.62
CA LYS A 76 3.94 -8.14 -11.56
C LYS A 76 3.06 -6.88 -11.57
N CYS A 77 3.71 -5.71 -11.54
CA CYS A 77 3.01 -4.44 -11.72
C CYS A 77 2.38 -4.35 -13.11
N PRO A 78 1.10 -3.94 -13.24
CA PRO A 78 0.48 -3.70 -14.53
C PRO A 78 1.26 -2.63 -15.32
N VAL A 79 1.58 -2.94 -16.57
CA VAL A 79 2.26 -2.04 -17.51
C VAL A 79 1.42 -1.83 -18.76
N VAL A 80 1.51 -0.64 -19.35
CA VAL A 80 0.93 -0.35 -20.66
C VAL A 80 2.06 -0.12 -21.64
N ALA A 81 2.13 -0.96 -22.68
CA ALA A 81 3.22 -0.91 -23.66
C ALA A 81 3.34 0.48 -24.30
N GLY A 82 4.56 1.01 -24.32
CA GLY A 82 4.87 2.31 -24.94
C GLY A 82 4.38 3.54 -24.17
N LYS A 83 3.87 3.38 -22.94
CA LYS A 83 3.46 4.50 -22.08
C LYS A 83 4.24 4.50 -20.78
N ASN A 84 4.67 5.69 -20.35
CA ASN A 84 5.05 5.94 -18.96
C ASN A 84 3.79 6.17 -18.10
N ILE A 85 3.92 6.10 -16.77
CA ILE A 85 2.79 6.23 -15.85
C ILE A 85 2.05 7.58 -16.01
N GLU A 86 2.77 8.64 -16.36
CA GLU A 86 2.24 9.99 -16.62
C GLU A 86 1.43 10.07 -17.92
N GLN A 87 1.53 9.06 -18.78
CA GLN A 87 0.78 8.94 -20.03
C GLN A 87 -0.40 7.97 -19.89
N TYR A 88 -0.57 7.33 -18.72
CA TYR A 88 -1.70 6.44 -18.48
C TYR A 88 -3.00 7.24 -18.46
N SER A 89 -4.05 6.67 -19.04
CA SER A 89 -5.44 7.08 -18.72
C SER A 89 -5.74 6.81 -17.25
N ARG A 90 -6.82 7.41 -16.72
CA ARG A 90 -7.23 7.21 -15.32
C ARG A 90 -7.42 5.74 -14.97
N ASP A 91 -8.04 4.96 -15.86
CA ASP A 91 -8.30 3.54 -15.61
C ASP A 91 -7.03 2.68 -15.68
N GLU A 92 -6.09 3.03 -16.56
CA GLU A 92 -4.75 2.42 -16.59
C GLU A 92 -3.99 2.70 -15.29
N PHE A 93 -4.02 3.95 -14.81
CA PHE A 93 -3.42 4.34 -13.54
C PHE A 93 -4.07 3.63 -12.35
N ASN A 94 -5.40 3.61 -12.28
CA ASN A 94 -6.13 2.97 -11.18
C ASN A 94 -5.77 1.48 -11.07
N ARG A 95 -5.71 0.75 -12.19
CA ARG A 95 -5.27 -0.66 -12.21
C ARG A 95 -3.85 -0.82 -11.65
N HIS A 96 -2.93 0.06 -12.05
CA HIS A 96 -1.57 0.05 -11.54
C HIS A 96 -1.52 0.32 -10.02
N ALA A 97 -2.20 1.37 -9.57
CA ALA A 97 -2.18 1.78 -8.17
C ALA A 97 -2.89 0.79 -7.23
N ILE A 98 -3.94 0.10 -7.68
CA ILE A 98 -4.59 -0.99 -6.94
C ILE A 98 -3.65 -2.20 -6.77
N ALA A 99 -2.89 -2.52 -7.83
CA ALA A 99 -1.95 -3.64 -7.79
C ALA A 99 -0.78 -3.39 -6.82
N TYR A 100 -0.48 -2.13 -6.51
CA TYR A 100 0.60 -1.77 -5.59
C TYR A 100 0.33 -2.26 -4.13
N PRO A 101 1.33 -2.77 -3.40
CA PRO A 101 2.70 -3.02 -3.86
C PRO A 101 2.79 -4.22 -4.82
N CYS A 102 3.66 -4.11 -5.82
CA CYS A 102 3.88 -5.09 -6.87
C CYS A 102 5.37 -5.07 -7.29
N VAL A 103 5.81 -6.07 -8.05
CA VAL A 103 7.21 -6.18 -8.50
C VAL A 103 7.38 -5.79 -9.97
N ALA A 104 8.58 -5.32 -10.34
CA ALA A 104 8.91 -5.00 -11.72
C ALA A 104 8.87 -6.25 -12.64
N GLN A 105 8.77 -6.02 -13.95
CA GLN A 105 8.60 -7.08 -14.95
C GLN A 105 9.75 -8.11 -14.94
N ASP A 106 10.97 -7.68 -14.62
CA ASP A 106 12.19 -8.49 -14.54
C ASP A 106 12.49 -9.07 -13.15
N VAL A 107 11.72 -8.68 -12.12
CA VAL A 107 11.93 -9.12 -10.73
C VAL A 107 10.96 -10.25 -10.37
N ALA A 108 11.44 -11.36 -9.81
CA ALA A 108 10.59 -12.49 -9.43
C ALA A 108 9.47 -12.09 -8.44
N GLU A 109 8.27 -12.64 -8.67
CA GLU A 109 7.15 -12.54 -7.74
C GLU A 109 7.50 -13.24 -6.41
N ARG A 110 6.97 -12.72 -5.32
CA ARG A 110 7.30 -13.19 -3.97
C ARG A 110 6.25 -12.75 -2.95
N ASP A 111 6.24 -13.42 -1.82
CA ASP A 111 5.44 -13.01 -0.68
C ASP A 111 6.22 -12.03 0.21
N GLU A 112 5.54 -10.98 0.63
CA GLU A 112 6.07 -10.01 1.59
C GLU A 112 5.07 -9.79 2.72
N GLN A 113 5.57 -9.48 3.91
CA GLN A 113 4.74 -9.03 5.02
C GLN A 113 4.56 -7.52 4.95
N ILE A 114 3.29 -7.09 4.90
CA ILE A 114 2.90 -5.69 4.72
C ILE A 114 2.05 -5.23 5.90
N GLY A 115 2.23 -3.97 6.31
CA GLY A 115 1.41 -3.36 7.36
C GLY A 115 0.23 -2.67 6.72
N VAL A 116 -0.98 -3.17 6.96
CA VAL A 116 -2.21 -2.60 6.41
C VAL A 116 -3.05 -2.00 7.53
N VAL A 117 -3.59 -0.83 7.23
CA VAL A 117 -4.43 -0.06 8.12
C VAL A 117 -5.78 0.16 7.44
N ARG A 118 -6.85 -0.26 8.11
CA ARG A 118 -8.21 0.05 7.69
C ARG A 118 -8.61 1.39 8.30
N VAL A 119 -8.98 2.33 7.45
CA VAL A 119 -9.32 3.69 7.83
C VAL A 119 -10.76 3.97 7.48
N ARG A 120 -11.52 4.50 8.44
CA ARG A 120 -12.85 5.06 8.21
C ARG A 120 -12.72 6.53 7.84
N VAL A 121 -13.09 6.85 6.61
CA VAL A 121 -12.93 8.19 6.02
C VAL A 121 -13.85 9.19 6.73
N SER A 122 -13.30 10.34 7.11
CA SER A 122 -14.05 11.43 7.75
C SER A 122 -14.01 12.74 6.95
N ASP A 123 -12.92 13.02 6.25
CA ASP A 123 -12.71 14.24 5.47
C ASP A 123 -11.67 14.05 4.36
N TRP A 124 -11.71 14.85 3.30
CA TRP A 124 -10.76 14.76 2.18
C TRP A 124 -10.72 16.03 1.33
N GLU A 125 -9.61 16.24 0.65
CA GLU A 125 -9.39 17.26 -0.38
C GLU A 125 -8.72 16.59 -1.59
N THR A 126 -9.19 16.87 -2.80
CA THR A 126 -8.70 16.18 -4.01
C THR A 126 -8.38 17.15 -5.13
N PRO A 127 -7.41 16.83 -6.01
CA PRO A 127 -7.15 17.65 -7.17
C PRO A 127 -8.29 17.57 -8.19
N HIS A 128 -8.55 18.69 -8.87
CA HIS A 128 -9.51 18.77 -9.97
C HIS A 128 -8.87 19.02 -11.34
N ALA A 129 -7.63 19.51 -11.35
CA ALA A 129 -6.89 19.83 -12.57
C ALA A 129 -6.62 18.56 -13.38
N LYS A 130 -6.86 18.61 -14.70
CA LYS A 130 -6.69 17.44 -15.58
C LYS A 130 -5.28 16.82 -15.50
N LYS A 131 -4.24 17.64 -15.32
CA LYS A 131 -2.86 17.17 -15.15
C LYS A 131 -2.63 16.26 -13.94
N ALA A 132 -3.56 16.24 -12.98
CA ALA A 132 -3.47 15.42 -11.78
C ALA A 132 -4.19 14.06 -11.92
N GLU A 133 -4.85 13.81 -13.06
CA GLU A 133 -5.67 12.63 -13.30
C GLU A 133 -4.94 11.30 -13.05
N ASN A 134 -3.63 11.26 -13.27
CA ASN A 134 -2.78 10.08 -13.07
C ASN A 134 -1.57 10.37 -12.16
N ALA A 135 -1.63 11.46 -11.39
CA ALA A 135 -0.55 11.85 -10.48
C ALA A 135 -0.69 11.24 -9.07
N GLY A 136 -1.86 10.68 -8.75
CA GLY A 136 -2.18 10.20 -7.41
C GLY A 136 -3.48 9.40 -7.35
N ARG A 137 -3.71 8.74 -6.22
CA ARG A 137 -4.93 7.98 -5.93
C ARG A 137 -6.10 8.93 -5.73
N LEU A 138 -5.89 10.13 -5.18
CA LEU A 138 -6.91 11.14 -4.97
C LEU A 138 -7.14 11.97 -6.24
N TYR A 139 -8.39 12.03 -6.72
CA TYR A 139 -8.76 12.87 -7.86
C TYR A 139 -10.27 13.10 -7.91
N ARG A 140 -10.71 14.36 -7.98
CA ARG A 140 -12.12 14.77 -8.16
C ARG A 140 -13.12 14.04 -7.25
N GLY A 141 -12.82 13.96 -5.96
CA GLY A 141 -13.65 13.28 -4.97
C GLY A 141 -13.61 11.76 -5.05
N MET A 142 -12.61 11.19 -5.74
CA MET A 142 -12.38 9.75 -5.83
C MET A 142 -11.10 9.37 -5.09
N PHE A 143 -11.12 8.19 -4.48
CA PHE A 143 -9.92 7.42 -4.15
C PHE A 143 -9.84 6.25 -5.12
N LEU A 144 -8.90 6.34 -6.06
CA LEU A 144 -8.79 5.46 -7.21
C LEU A 144 -10.05 5.48 -8.08
N ASP A 145 -10.79 4.37 -8.08
CA ASP A 145 -12.04 4.11 -8.79
C ASP A 145 -13.28 4.20 -7.88
N ARG A 146 -13.08 4.49 -6.59
CA ARG A 146 -14.16 4.61 -5.60
C ARG A 146 -14.45 6.06 -5.28
N LYS A 147 -15.73 6.43 -5.29
CA LYS A 147 -16.17 7.75 -4.82
C LYS A 147 -15.97 7.85 -3.31
N LEU A 148 -15.40 8.96 -2.87
CA LEU A 148 -15.19 9.24 -1.45
C LEU A 148 -16.51 9.65 -0.78
N GLU A 149 -16.80 8.99 0.34
CA GLU A 149 -17.98 9.22 1.16
C GLU A 149 -17.61 9.10 2.64
N LYS A 150 -18.24 9.90 3.49
CA LYS A 150 -18.00 9.83 4.94
C LYS A 150 -18.43 8.48 5.48
N GLY A 151 -17.60 7.90 6.34
CA GLY A 151 -17.84 6.60 6.95
C GLY A 151 -17.43 5.41 6.08
N MET A 152 -17.03 5.61 4.82
CA MET A 152 -16.51 4.51 4.02
C MET A 152 -15.19 3.99 4.60
N GLU A 153 -14.95 2.70 4.43
CA GLU A 153 -13.70 2.07 4.84
C GLU A 153 -12.80 1.83 3.63
N ILE A 154 -11.53 2.21 3.78
CA ILE A 154 -10.46 1.99 2.81
C ILE A 154 -9.25 1.37 3.51
N GLU A 155 -8.43 0.67 2.74
CA GLU A 155 -7.19 0.08 3.21
C GLU A 155 -6.00 0.81 2.60
N LEU A 156 -5.04 1.14 3.46
CA LEU A 156 -3.80 1.80 3.09
C LEU A 156 -2.63 1.08 3.76
N GLU A 157 -1.45 1.13 3.12
CA GLU A 157 -0.23 0.74 3.79
C GLU A 157 0.10 1.73 4.91
N ALA A 158 0.59 1.22 6.02
CA ALA A 158 0.85 1.99 7.23
C ALA A 158 1.83 3.16 7.04
N ASP A 159 2.83 3.00 6.16
CA ASP A 159 3.84 3.99 5.85
C ASP A 159 3.34 5.13 4.95
N LEU A 160 2.12 5.02 4.41
CA LEU A 160 1.46 6.12 3.70
C LEU A 160 0.70 7.06 4.66
N LEU A 161 0.53 6.66 5.92
CA LEU A 161 -0.24 7.42 6.89
C LEU A 161 0.68 8.27 7.75
N GLY A 162 0.25 9.50 8.04
CA GLY A 162 0.74 10.33 9.13
C GLY A 162 -0.33 10.50 10.20
N VAL A 163 0.07 10.92 11.40
CA VAL A 163 -0.90 11.40 12.41
C VAL A 163 -1.52 12.71 11.93
N CYS A 164 -2.80 12.93 12.26
CA CYS A 164 -3.40 14.24 12.04
C CYS A 164 -2.68 15.29 12.89
N GLU A 165 -2.39 16.47 12.33
CA GLU A 165 -2.08 17.65 13.14
C GLU A 165 -3.31 17.98 14.00
N GLN A 166 -3.06 18.40 15.25
CA GLN A 166 -4.10 18.82 16.20
C GLN A 166 -4.72 20.15 15.79
#